data_AF-A0A956T1I8-F1
#
_entry.id   AF-A0A956T1I8-F1
#
_cell.length_a   1.000
_cell.length_b   1.000
_cell.length_c   1.000
_cell.angle_alpha   90.00
_cell.angle_beta   90.00
_cell.angle_gamma   90.00
#
_symmetry.space_group_name_H-M   'P 1'
#
loop_
_entity.id
_entity.type
_entity.pdbx_description
1 polymer ?
#
loop_
_entity_poly.entity_id
_entity_poly.type
_entity_poly.pdbx_seq_one_letter_code
_entity_poly.pdbx_strand_id
1 'polypeptide(L)'
;LHRQAGSFLRALHGLEFQDQDTLPVSAALLKRLEAFDREAGKQLESGYLNELKAQIKSLVPHIHSQRVPCHRDFMDYNWLQESDSTLYVIDFEHARPDYWLLDLCKMNALVWVRSPQLRDAFFQGYGYKPSDWEESLLHLWSVIWSVGTLQWALNHGDGRYEQKGRDAANLLGASLRL
;
A
#
# COMPACT_ATOMS: atom_id res chain seq x y z
N LEU A 1 -2.17 -9.47 17.89
CA LEU A 1 -2.71 -8.39 17.05
C LEU A 1 -2.59 -8.64 15.54
N HIS A 2 -1.39 -8.60 14.92
CA HIS A 2 -1.25 -8.71 13.44
C HIS A 2 -1.93 -9.92 12.78
N ARG A 3 -1.90 -11.10 13.41
CA ARG A 3 -2.65 -12.27 12.91
C ARG A 3 -4.15 -11.99 12.83
N GLN A 4 -4.74 -11.41 13.87
CA GLN A 4 -6.16 -11.04 13.86
C GLN A 4 -6.45 -9.94 12.81
N ALA A 5 -5.53 -8.98 12.64
CA ALA A 5 -5.65 -7.96 11.61
C ALA A 5 -5.64 -8.57 10.19
N GLY A 6 -4.81 -9.58 9.95
CA GLY A 6 -4.83 -10.37 8.72
C GLY A 6 -6.18 -11.07 8.52
N SER A 7 -6.71 -11.72 9.56
CA SER A 7 -8.00 -12.38 9.50
C SER A 7 -9.16 -11.41 9.26
N PHE A 8 -9.13 -10.23 9.89
CA PHE A 8 -10.09 -9.15 9.64
C PHE A 8 -10.03 -8.70 8.19
N LEU A 9 -8.84 -8.38 7.67
CA LEU A 9 -8.72 -7.88 6.31
C LEU A 9 -9.11 -8.92 5.26
N ARG A 10 -8.86 -10.22 5.54
CA ARG A 10 -9.36 -11.31 4.72
C ARG A 10 -10.89 -11.35 4.68
N ALA A 11 -11.55 -11.14 5.82
CA ALA A 11 -13.01 -11.06 5.87
C ALA A 11 -13.53 -9.85 5.08
N LEU A 12 -12.92 -8.67 5.24
CA LEU A 12 -13.28 -7.46 4.49
C LEU A 12 -13.12 -7.66 2.97
N HIS A 13 -11.96 -8.15 2.54
CA HIS A 13 -11.66 -8.42 1.12
C HIS A 13 -12.55 -9.53 0.53
N GLY A 14 -13.14 -10.37 1.38
CA GLY A 14 -14.03 -11.48 0.99
C GLY A 14 -15.52 -11.14 1.01
N LEU A 15 -15.91 -9.92 1.40
CA LEU A 15 -17.32 -9.50 1.34
C LEU A 15 -17.85 -9.55 -0.09
N GLU A 16 -19.10 -9.98 -0.24
CA GLU A 16 -19.79 -9.89 -1.52
C GLU A 16 -19.88 -8.43 -1.95
N PHE A 17 -19.39 -8.15 -3.15
CA PHE A 17 -19.30 -6.81 -3.70
C PHE A 17 -19.46 -6.88 -5.22
N GLN A 18 -20.17 -5.91 -5.78
CA GLN A 18 -20.31 -5.75 -7.23
C GLN A 18 -19.47 -4.56 -7.68
N ASP A 19 -18.41 -4.83 -8.46
CA ASP A 19 -17.61 -3.76 -9.06
C ASP A 19 -18.41 -3.04 -10.15
N GLN A 20 -18.83 -1.80 -9.85
CA GLN A 20 -19.54 -0.95 -10.80
C GLN A 20 -18.57 -0.12 -11.65
N ASP A 21 -17.27 -0.10 -11.32
CA ASP A 21 -16.29 0.67 -12.08
C ASP A 21 -15.88 -0.10 -13.34
N THR A 22 -16.35 0.41 -14.48
CA THR A 22 -16.03 -0.13 -15.82
C THR A 22 -14.55 -0.09 -16.16
N LEU A 23 -13.75 0.74 -15.49
CA LEU A 23 -12.30 0.78 -15.69
C LEU A 23 -11.67 -0.43 -14.99
N PRO A 24 -10.97 -1.32 -15.71
CA PRO A 24 -10.27 -2.43 -15.06
C PRO A 24 -9.26 -1.93 -14.03
N VAL A 25 -9.11 -2.65 -12.91
CA VAL A 25 -8.20 -2.25 -11.83
C VAL A 25 -6.76 -2.08 -12.32
N SER A 26 -6.30 -2.93 -13.25
CA SER A 26 -4.99 -2.81 -13.90
C SER A 26 -4.82 -1.47 -14.62
N ALA A 27 -5.83 -1.04 -15.39
CA ALA A 27 -5.84 0.26 -16.06
C ALA A 27 -5.92 1.43 -15.07
N ALA A 28 -6.65 1.28 -13.96
CA ALA A 28 -6.71 2.27 -12.89
C ALA A 28 -5.34 2.47 -12.21
N LEU A 29 -4.59 1.39 -11.97
CA LEU A 29 -3.23 1.46 -11.42
C LEU A 29 -2.26 2.18 -12.36
N LEU A 30 -2.36 1.96 -13.68
CA LEU A 30 -1.54 2.70 -14.65
C LEU A 30 -1.86 4.20 -14.66
N LYS A 31 -3.13 4.58 -14.57
CA LYS A 31 -3.52 6.00 -14.43
C LYS A 31 -2.98 6.63 -13.14
N ARG A 32 -2.99 5.89 -12.04
CA ARG A 32 -2.39 6.35 -10.78
C ARG A 32 -0.87 6.51 -10.89
N LEU A 33 -0.20 5.60 -11.60
CA LEU A 33 1.24 5.73 -11.89
C LEU A 33 1.55 6.97 -12.73
N GLU A 34 0.72 7.29 -13.73
CA GLU A 34 0.86 8.52 -14.52
C GLU A 34 0.65 9.78 -13.68
N ALA A 35 -0.33 9.77 -12.76
CA ALA A 35 -0.54 10.88 -11.84
C ALA A 35 0.66 11.06 -10.90
N PHE A 36 1.16 9.96 -10.33
CA PHE A 36 2.37 9.95 -9.52
C PHE A 36 3.57 10.54 -10.28
N ASP A 37 3.82 10.10 -11.51
CA ASP A 37 4.92 10.56 -12.37
C ASP A 37 4.92 12.09 -12.58
N ARG A 38 3.74 12.68 -12.79
CA ARG A 38 3.60 14.13 -12.99
C ARG A 38 3.85 14.95 -11.71
N GLU A 39 3.60 14.35 -10.56
CA GLU A 39 3.61 15.01 -9.26
C GLU A 39 4.80 14.52 -8.42
N ALA A 40 4.55 13.56 -7.54
CA ALA A 40 5.50 13.08 -6.54
C ALA A 40 6.72 12.36 -7.16
N GLY A 41 6.61 11.81 -8.37
CA GLY A 41 7.70 11.16 -9.09
C GLY A 41 8.92 12.08 -9.30
N LYS A 42 8.73 13.40 -9.29
CA LYS A 42 9.82 14.39 -9.37
C LYS A 42 10.78 14.33 -8.18
N GLN A 43 10.37 13.76 -7.06
CA GLN A 43 11.21 13.53 -5.90
C GLN A 43 12.19 12.35 -6.10
N LEU A 44 12.02 11.55 -7.15
CA LEU A 44 12.92 10.44 -7.48
C LEU A 44 13.95 10.85 -8.55
N GLU A 45 15.14 10.27 -8.47
CA GLU A 45 16.10 10.34 -9.57
C GLU A 45 15.46 9.79 -10.85
N SER A 46 15.73 10.43 -12.00
CA SER A 46 15.04 10.11 -13.26
C SER A 46 15.29 8.67 -13.73
N GLY A 47 16.50 8.14 -13.50
CA GLY A 47 16.83 6.74 -13.81
C GLY A 47 15.97 5.77 -13.01
N TYR A 48 15.92 5.96 -11.68
CA TYR A 48 15.13 5.16 -10.77
C TYR A 48 13.62 5.25 -11.07
N LEU A 49 13.10 6.45 -11.34
CA LEU A 49 11.69 6.64 -11.70
C LEU A 49 11.32 5.88 -12.98
N ASN A 50 12.18 5.93 -14.00
CA ASN A 50 11.93 5.22 -15.25
C ASN A 50 11.92 3.70 -15.06
N GLU A 51 12.84 3.19 -14.23
CA GLU A 51 12.91 1.77 -13.90
C GLU A 51 11.68 1.32 -13.10
N LEU A 52 11.32 2.05 -12.04
CA LEU A 52 10.11 1.79 -11.25
C LEU A 52 8.86 1.74 -12.13
N LYS A 53 8.72 2.69 -13.05
CA LYS A 53 7.58 2.73 -14.00
C LYS A 53 7.60 1.54 -14.94
N ALA A 54 8.77 1.14 -15.44
CA ALA A 54 8.89 0.00 -16.34
C ALA A 54 8.51 -1.31 -15.62
N GLN A 55 8.99 -1.50 -14.38
CA GLN A 55 8.65 -2.68 -13.57
C GLN A 55 7.15 -2.73 -13.23
N ILE A 56 6.53 -1.62 -12.83
CA ILE A 56 5.07 -1.62 -12.58
C ILE A 56 4.31 -1.95 -13.87
N LYS A 57 4.70 -1.38 -15.02
CA LYS A 57 4.06 -1.64 -16.30
C LYS A 57 4.20 -3.10 -16.75
N SER A 58 5.29 -3.78 -16.41
CA SER A 58 5.44 -5.21 -16.72
C SER A 58 4.63 -6.10 -15.77
N LEU A 59 4.40 -5.67 -14.53
CA LEU A 59 3.68 -6.46 -13.52
C LEU A 59 2.16 -6.32 -13.58
N VAL A 60 1.65 -5.13 -13.91
CA VAL A 60 0.20 -4.84 -13.95
C VAL A 60 -0.62 -5.80 -14.82
N PRO A 61 -0.13 -6.29 -15.99
CA PRO A 61 -0.85 -7.28 -16.80
C PRO A 61 -1.14 -8.62 -16.09
N HIS A 62 -0.42 -8.96 -15.01
CA HIS A 62 -0.66 -10.17 -14.22
C HIS A 62 -1.86 -10.02 -13.25
N ILE A 63 -2.41 -8.82 -13.11
CA ILE A 63 -3.57 -8.56 -12.26
C ILE A 63 -4.84 -9.03 -12.99
N HIS A 64 -5.32 -10.21 -12.59
CA HIS A 64 -6.56 -10.80 -13.12
C HIS A 64 -7.73 -10.70 -12.14
N SER A 65 -7.49 -10.31 -10.89
CA SER A 65 -8.54 -10.18 -9.88
C SER A 65 -9.34 -8.90 -10.04
N GLN A 66 -10.60 -8.95 -9.62
CA GLN A 66 -11.45 -7.77 -9.49
C GLN A 66 -11.05 -6.95 -8.26
N ARG A 67 -11.57 -5.72 -8.17
CA ARG A 67 -11.48 -4.94 -6.95
C ARG A 67 -12.18 -5.67 -5.81
N VAL A 68 -11.62 -5.54 -4.61
CA VAL A 68 -12.24 -6.00 -3.37
C VAL A 68 -12.54 -4.79 -2.48
N PRO A 69 -13.51 -4.87 -1.56
CA PRO A 69 -13.68 -3.83 -0.55
C PRO A 69 -12.38 -3.66 0.24
N CYS A 70 -11.84 -2.45 0.27
CA CYS A 70 -10.59 -2.12 0.95
C CYS A 70 -10.83 -1.01 1.97
N HIS A 71 -10.08 -1.04 3.07
CA HIS A 71 -10.10 0.00 4.11
C HIS A 71 -9.31 1.25 3.69
N ARG A 72 -8.24 1.06 2.90
CA ARG A 72 -7.36 2.10 2.32
C ARG A 72 -6.52 2.90 3.30
N ASP A 73 -6.67 2.63 4.59
CA ASP A 73 -5.82 3.12 5.66
C ASP A 73 -5.68 2.09 6.79
N PHE A 74 -5.46 0.82 6.40
CA PHE A 74 -5.45 -0.31 7.32
C PHE A 74 -4.16 -0.36 8.15
N MET A 75 -4.10 0.48 9.18
CA MET A 75 -2.93 0.71 10.01
C MET A 75 -3.18 0.39 11.49
N ASP A 76 -2.11 0.16 12.23
CA ASP A 76 -2.13 -0.20 13.66
C ASP A 76 -2.80 0.85 14.56
N TYR A 77 -2.75 2.14 14.19
CA TYR A 77 -3.50 3.18 14.90
C TYR A 77 -5.02 3.12 14.67
N ASN A 78 -5.49 2.40 13.65
CA ASN A 78 -6.90 2.12 13.40
C ASN A 78 -7.34 0.76 13.98
N TRP A 79 -6.47 0.09 14.74
CA TRP A 79 -6.73 -1.19 15.39
C TRP A 79 -6.91 -0.99 16.90
N LEU A 80 -8.10 -1.28 17.40
CA LEU A 80 -8.39 -1.27 18.83
C LEU A 80 -8.43 -2.70 19.34
N GLN A 81 -7.75 -2.97 20.45
CA GLN A 81 -7.79 -4.26 21.09
C GLN A 81 -8.46 -4.14 22.46
N GLU A 82 -9.55 -4.89 22.65
CA GLU A 82 -10.24 -4.97 23.93
C GLU A 82 -9.52 -5.94 24.90
N SER A 83 -9.89 -5.92 26.18
CA SER A 83 -9.25 -6.74 27.23
C SER A 83 -9.35 -8.25 26.98
N ASP A 84 -10.37 -8.68 26.25
CA ASP A 84 -10.57 -10.07 25.81
C ASP A 84 -9.73 -10.44 24.58
N SER A 85 -8.86 -9.53 24.12
CA SER A 85 -8.04 -9.62 22.92
C SER A 85 -8.79 -9.52 21.59
N THR A 86 -10.09 -9.18 21.58
CA THR A 86 -10.86 -8.93 20.35
C THR A 86 -10.32 -7.69 19.63
N LEU A 87 -10.09 -7.82 18.31
CA LEU A 87 -9.73 -6.71 17.44
C LEU A 87 -10.98 -6.03 16.89
N TYR A 88 -11.04 -4.71 17.06
CA TYR A 88 -11.93 -3.81 16.35
C TYR A 88 -11.12 -2.94 15.41
N VAL A 89 -11.70 -2.65 14.25
CA VAL A 89 -11.11 -1.76 13.24
C VAL A 89 -12.04 -0.58 13.06
N ILE A 90 -11.47 0.62 13.07
CA ILE A 90 -12.19 1.88 12.99
C ILE A 90 -11.73 2.70 11.78
N ASP A 91 -12.42 3.80 11.52
CA ASP A 91 -12.05 4.81 10.51
C ASP A 91 -12.09 4.33 9.05
N PHE A 92 -13.32 4.05 8.59
CA PHE A 92 -13.60 3.62 7.22
C PHE A 92 -13.79 4.80 6.24
N GLU A 93 -13.40 6.03 6.58
CA GLU A 93 -13.68 7.20 5.73
C GLU A 93 -13.03 7.12 4.34
N HIS A 94 -11.93 6.39 4.23
CA HIS A 94 -11.20 6.14 2.98
C HIS A 94 -11.60 4.85 2.29
N ALA A 95 -12.50 4.06 2.89
CA ALA A 95 -12.85 2.74 2.39
C ALA A 95 -13.51 2.84 1.02
N ARG A 96 -12.97 2.07 0.07
CA ARG A 96 -13.47 1.97 -1.29
C ARG A 96 -12.90 0.74 -1.97
N PRO A 97 -13.57 0.19 -3.00
CA PRO A 97 -13.06 -0.94 -3.76
C PRO A 97 -11.69 -0.65 -4.39
N ASP A 98 -10.75 -1.58 -4.26
CA ASP A 98 -9.42 -1.46 -4.88
C ASP A 98 -8.73 -2.81 -5.07
N TYR A 99 -7.51 -2.79 -5.61
CA TYR A 99 -6.64 -3.96 -5.58
C TYR A 99 -6.15 -4.23 -4.15
N TRP A 100 -6.35 -5.46 -3.69
CA TRP A 100 -6.15 -5.88 -2.30
C TRP A 100 -4.77 -5.54 -1.70
N LEU A 101 -3.70 -5.57 -2.50
CA LEU A 101 -2.34 -5.24 -2.03
C LEU A 101 -2.19 -3.77 -1.62
N LEU A 102 -3.04 -2.87 -2.13
CA LEU A 102 -2.91 -1.46 -1.83
C LEU A 102 -3.25 -1.12 -0.37
N ASP A 103 -4.05 -1.94 0.30
CA ASP A 103 -4.26 -1.83 1.76
C ASP A 103 -2.99 -2.16 2.56
N LEU A 104 -2.03 -2.85 1.95
CA LEU A 104 -0.82 -3.31 2.61
C LEU A 104 0.37 -2.38 2.40
N CYS A 105 0.34 -1.48 1.41
CA CYS A 105 1.49 -0.68 1.00
C CYS A 105 2.04 0.20 2.13
N LYS A 106 1.14 0.87 2.87
CA LYS A 106 1.54 1.73 4.00
C LYS A 106 2.09 0.93 5.17
N MET A 107 1.46 -0.20 5.51
CA MET A 107 1.93 -1.12 6.54
C MET A 107 3.31 -1.69 6.18
N ASN A 108 3.49 -2.04 4.90
CA ASN A 108 4.76 -2.52 4.38
C ASN A 108 5.86 -1.46 4.50
N ALA A 109 5.57 -0.23 4.07
CA ALA A 109 6.51 0.89 4.07
C ALA A 109 6.94 1.36 5.48
N LEU A 110 6.04 1.26 6.47
CA LEU A 110 6.28 1.84 7.79
C LEU A 110 6.63 0.82 8.87
N VAL A 111 5.99 -0.34 8.84
CA VAL A 111 6.03 -1.31 9.96
C VAL A 111 6.79 -2.56 9.55
N TRP A 112 6.36 -3.23 8.48
CA TRP A 112 6.91 -4.54 8.13
C TRP A 112 8.35 -4.50 7.62
N VAL A 113 8.76 -3.42 6.96
CA VAL A 113 10.17 -3.24 6.57
C VAL A 113 11.12 -3.28 7.78
N ARG A 114 10.64 -2.88 8.98
CA ARG A 114 11.40 -2.92 10.24
C ARG A 114 11.08 -4.13 11.10
N SER A 115 10.00 -4.84 10.82
CA SER A 115 9.52 -5.96 11.64
C SER A 115 8.87 -7.05 10.78
N PRO A 116 9.69 -7.81 10.01
CA PRO A 116 9.19 -8.86 9.10
C PRO A 116 8.36 -9.95 9.81
N GLN A 117 8.63 -10.23 11.07
CA GLN A 117 7.85 -11.18 11.87
C GLN A 117 6.38 -10.77 12.05
N LEU A 118 6.09 -9.47 12.04
CA LEU A 118 4.71 -8.96 12.11
C LEU A 118 3.97 -9.16 10.77
N ARG A 119 4.70 -9.05 9.67
CA ARG A 119 4.23 -9.39 8.32
C ARG A 119 3.88 -10.87 8.22
N ASP A 120 4.75 -11.73 8.72
CA ASP A 120 4.49 -13.18 8.73
C ASP A 120 3.26 -13.52 9.57
N ALA A 121 3.13 -12.93 10.76
CA ALA A 121 1.95 -13.10 11.59
C ALA A 121 0.67 -12.62 10.87
N PHE A 122 0.74 -11.48 10.18
CA PHE A 122 -0.37 -10.95 9.38
C PHE A 122 -0.80 -11.94 8.28
N PHE A 123 0.13 -12.40 7.44
CA PHE A 123 -0.23 -13.31 6.35
C PHE A 123 -0.67 -14.69 6.82
N GLN A 124 -0.20 -15.16 7.98
CA GLN A 124 -0.77 -16.36 8.62
C GLN A 124 -2.24 -16.17 8.99
N GLY A 125 -2.66 -14.96 9.36
CA GLY A 125 -4.06 -14.63 9.62
C GLY A 125 -4.89 -14.36 8.37
N TYR A 126 -4.30 -13.72 7.36
CA TYR A 126 -4.94 -13.41 6.08
C TYR A 126 -5.19 -14.67 5.24
N GLY A 127 -4.41 -15.73 5.45
CA GLY A 127 -4.59 -17.04 4.81
C GLY A 127 -4.15 -17.09 3.35
N TYR A 128 -3.46 -16.05 2.87
CA TYR A 128 -2.86 -15.99 1.54
C TYR A 128 -1.55 -15.23 1.64
N LYS A 129 -0.48 -15.74 1.02
CA LYS A 129 0.79 -15.02 0.89
C LYS A 129 0.89 -14.49 -0.55
N PRO A 130 1.37 -13.24 -0.76
CA PRO A 130 1.60 -12.74 -2.10
C PRO A 130 2.55 -13.66 -2.86
N SER A 131 2.28 -13.87 -4.14
CA SER A 131 3.24 -14.49 -5.07
C SER A 131 4.43 -13.56 -5.35
N ASP A 132 5.51 -14.07 -5.96
CA ASP A 132 6.74 -13.28 -6.19
C ASP A 132 6.51 -11.97 -6.97
N TRP A 133 5.61 -11.99 -7.95
CA TRP A 133 5.26 -10.80 -8.73
C TRP A 133 4.41 -9.81 -7.91
N GLU A 134 3.55 -10.31 -7.01
CA GLU A 134 2.78 -9.49 -6.08
C GLU A 134 3.68 -8.88 -4.99
N GLU A 135 4.69 -9.61 -4.52
CA GLU A 135 5.70 -9.07 -3.60
C GLU A 135 6.43 -7.88 -4.23
N SER A 136 6.84 -8.03 -5.49
CA SER A 136 7.47 -6.95 -6.25
C SER A 136 6.53 -5.77 -6.43
N LEU A 137 5.26 -6.03 -6.77
CA LEU A 137 4.25 -4.99 -6.93
C LEU A 137 3.95 -4.26 -5.61
N LEU A 138 3.82 -4.99 -4.50
CA LEU A 138 3.65 -4.43 -3.16
C LEU A 138 4.83 -3.53 -2.79
N HIS A 139 6.05 -3.96 -3.04
CA HIS A 139 7.24 -3.16 -2.79
C HIS A 139 7.22 -1.85 -3.60
N LEU A 140 6.99 -1.92 -4.92
CA LEU A 140 6.95 -0.75 -5.80
C LEU A 140 5.83 0.24 -5.41
N TRP A 141 4.65 -0.25 -5.06
CA TRP A 141 3.56 0.62 -4.59
C TRP A 141 3.78 1.16 -3.17
N SER A 142 4.56 0.47 -2.34
CA SER A 142 5.03 1.00 -1.05
C SER A 142 5.99 2.19 -1.25
N VAL A 143 6.85 2.12 -2.28
CA VAL A 143 7.71 3.25 -2.69
C VAL A 143 6.87 4.42 -3.22
N ILE A 144 5.88 4.15 -4.07
CA ILE A 144 4.95 5.20 -4.54
C ILE A 144 4.24 5.87 -3.35
N TRP A 145 3.78 5.08 -2.38
CA TRP A 145 3.11 5.60 -1.19
C TRP A 145 4.06 6.49 -0.35
N SER A 146 5.30 6.07 -0.12
CA SER A 146 6.25 6.84 0.71
C SER A 146 6.65 8.15 0.03
N VAL A 147 6.91 8.12 -1.27
CA VAL A 147 7.23 9.31 -2.07
C VAL A 147 6.03 10.24 -2.21
N GLY A 148 4.82 9.70 -2.36
CA GLY A 148 3.58 10.49 -2.33
C GLY A 148 3.38 11.20 -0.98
N THR A 149 3.67 10.52 0.12
CA THR A 149 3.63 11.11 1.47
C THR A 149 4.65 12.25 1.62
N LEU A 150 5.87 12.05 1.12
CA LEU A 150 6.91 13.08 1.10
C LEU A 150 6.45 14.31 0.30
N GLN A 151 5.97 14.12 -0.93
CA GLN A 151 5.49 15.22 -1.77
C GLN A 151 4.33 15.99 -1.13
N TRP A 152 3.38 15.28 -0.52
CA TRP A 152 2.27 15.91 0.19
C TRP A 152 2.79 16.76 1.35
N ALA A 153 3.71 16.23 2.16
CA ALA A 153 4.28 16.94 3.29
C ALA A 153 5.04 18.21 2.88
N LEU A 154 5.83 18.14 1.80
CA LEU A 154 6.52 19.30 1.23
C LEU A 154 5.54 20.40 0.78
N ASN A 155 4.41 20.02 0.18
CA ASN A 155 3.39 20.97 -0.25
C ASN A 155 2.65 21.65 0.91
N HIS A 156 2.58 21.02 2.08
CA HIS A 156 1.83 21.51 3.24
C HIS A 156 2.72 22.01 4.39
N GLY A 157 4.05 21.94 4.24
CA GLY A 157 5.00 22.35 5.27
C GLY A 157 4.99 21.46 6.53
N ASP A 158 4.59 20.18 6.41
CA ASP A 158 4.55 19.26 7.54
C ASP A 158 5.86 18.47 7.67
N GLY A 159 6.80 19.01 8.45
CA GLY A 159 8.11 18.39 8.65
C GLY A 159 8.07 16.97 9.24
N ARG A 160 7.01 16.60 9.99
CA ARG A 160 6.89 15.24 10.54
C ARG A 160 6.56 14.23 9.46
N TYR A 161 5.62 14.57 8.57
CA TYR A 161 5.29 13.70 7.43
C TYR A 161 6.37 13.72 6.35
N GLU A 162 7.14 14.81 6.23
CA GLU A 162 8.30 14.87 5.34
C GLU A 162 9.33 13.82 5.75
N GLN A 163 9.77 13.85 7.01
CA GLN A 163 10.73 12.89 7.53
C GLN A 163 10.21 11.44 7.41
N LYS A 164 8.93 11.23 7.74
CA LYS A 164 8.30 9.91 7.63
C LYS A 164 8.30 9.36 6.21
N GLY A 165 7.93 10.18 5.22
CA GLY A 165 7.94 9.78 3.81
C GLY A 165 9.35 9.51 3.31
N ARG A 166 10.30 10.38 3.65
CA ARG A 166 11.72 10.25 3.29
C ARG A 166 12.34 8.98 3.86
N ASP A 167 12.13 8.71 5.15
CA ASP A 167 12.67 7.53 5.81
C ASP A 167 12.09 6.24 5.24
N ALA A 168 10.79 6.20 4.99
CA ALA A 168 10.14 5.04 4.38
C ALA A 168 10.65 4.79 2.96
N ALA A 169 10.82 5.84 2.16
CA ALA A 169 11.39 5.73 0.81
C ALA A 169 12.83 5.20 0.85
N ASN A 170 13.68 5.73 1.73
CA ASN A 170 15.06 5.28 1.89
C ASN A 170 15.16 3.81 2.35
N LEU A 171 14.34 3.40 3.31
CA LEU A 171 14.29 2.00 3.78
C LEU A 171 13.87 1.01 2.68
N LEU A 172 13.01 1.46 1.78
CA LEU A 172 12.60 0.69 0.61
C LEU A 172 13.62 0.77 -0.54
N GLY A 173 14.75 1.45 -0.36
CA GLY A 173 15.80 1.57 -1.37
C GLY A 173 15.44 2.52 -2.53
N ALA A 174 14.54 3.47 -2.30
CA ALA A 174 14.21 4.47 -3.31
C ALA A 174 15.36 5.48 -3.49
N SER A 175 15.69 5.80 -4.74
CA SER A 175 16.67 6.86 -5.04
C SER A 175 15.97 8.22 -5.12
N LEU A 176 16.05 8.98 -4.02
CA LEU A 176 15.48 10.32 -3.91
C LEU A 176 16.42 11.38 -4.51
N ARG A 177 15.86 12.44 -5.10
CA ARG A 177 16.63 13.65 -5.43
C ARG A 177 16.99 14.38 -4.13
N LEU A 178 18.28 14.63 -3.94
CA LEU A 178 18.81 15.48 -2.86
C LEU A 178 18.42 16.94 -3.09
#